data_AF-A0A832L2G1-F1
#
_entry.id   AF-A0A832L2G1-F1
#
_cell.length_a   1.000
_cell.length_b   1.000
_cell.length_c   1.000
_cell.angle_alpha   90.00
_cell.angle_beta   90.00
_cell.angle_gamma   90.00
#
_symmetry.space_group_name_H-M   'P 1'
#
loop_
_entity.id
_entity.type
_entity.pdbx_description
1 polymer ?
#
loop_
_entity_poly.entity_id
_entity_poly.type
_entity_poly.pdbx_seq_one_letter_code
_entity_poly.pdbx_strand_id
1 'polypeptide(L)'
;MKRQKAKIFILIAIVLILALLFMGCIPNSFDNAKKKMIRLGYEVTEEDIYPEADKNGAMGIIQFAKKDNVAEGCLACLYNTEANAKAMLESTLDTIHLGGDIYRVKYGSWIIVGSTRALKDFKSMF
;
A
#
# COMPACT_ATOMS: atom_id res chain seq x y z
N MET A 1 20.12 -42.47 -0.64
CA MET A 1 20.36 -41.02 -0.41
C MET A 1 19.93 -40.07 -1.53
N LYS A 2 19.79 -40.48 -2.81
CA LYS A 2 19.37 -39.56 -3.90
C LYS A 2 17.91 -39.07 -3.82
N ARG A 3 16.96 -39.92 -3.34
CA ARG A 3 15.53 -39.57 -3.23
C ARG A 3 15.19 -38.57 -2.10
N GLN A 4 15.99 -38.53 -1.04
CA GLN A 4 15.76 -37.58 0.08
C GLN A 4 16.16 -36.14 -0.31
N LYS A 5 17.26 -35.97 -1.06
CA LYS A 5 17.71 -34.65 -1.54
C LYS A 5 16.72 -34.01 -2.50
N ALA A 6 16.09 -34.79 -3.38
CA ALA A 6 15.07 -34.30 -4.31
C ALA A 6 13.80 -33.80 -3.59
N LYS A 7 13.34 -34.50 -2.54
CA LYS A 7 12.19 -34.08 -1.73
C LYS A 7 12.44 -32.77 -0.98
N ILE A 8 13.65 -32.58 -0.45
CA ILE A 8 14.06 -31.33 0.21
C ILE A 8 14.11 -30.17 -0.79
N PHE A 9 14.62 -30.41 -2.00
CA PHE A 9 14.69 -29.39 -3.05
C PHE A 9 13.29 -28.91 -3.50
N ILE A 10 12.33 -29.83 -3.64
CA ILE A 10 10.95 -29.49 -3.99
C ILE A 10 10.28 -28.69 -2.87
N LEU A 11 10.52 -29.04 -1.61
CA LEU A 11 9.96 -28.32 -0.47
C LEU A 11 10.50 -26.88 -0.40
N ILE A 12 11.81 -26.69 -0.60
CA ILE A 12 12.44 -25.35 -0.65
C ILE A 12 11.88 -24.53 -1.81
N ALA A 13 11.66 -25.13 -2.99
CA ALA A 13 11.06 -24.45 -4.13
C ALA A 13 9.62 -24.00 -3.85
N ILE A 14 8.80 -24.84 -3.20
CA ILE A 14 7.44 -24.47 -2.79
C ILE A 14 7.44 -23.33 -1.77
N VAL A 15 8.35 -23.36 -0.79
CA VAL A 15 8.52 -22.27 0.19
C VAL A 15 8.97 -20.98 -0.48
N LEU A 16 9.86 -21.05 -1.47
CA LEU A 16 10.30 -19.89 -2.26
C LEU A 16 9.17 -19.32 -3.13
N ILE A 17 8.38 -20.16 -3.78
CA ILE A 17 7.22 -19.74 -4.58
C ILE A 17 6.16 -19.10 -3.69
N LEU A 18 5.88 -19.70 -2.53
CA LEU A 18 5.00 -19.10 -1.52
C LEU A 18 5.55 -17.75 -1.05
N ALA A 19 6.85 -17.65 -0.74
CA ALA A 19 7.48 -16.39 -0.34
C ALA A 19 7.42 -15.31 -1.44
N LEU A 20 7.51 -15.70 -2.72
CA LEU A 20 7.33 -14.79 -3.86
C LEU A 20 5.88 -14.30 -4.01
N LEU A 21 4.88 -15.11 -3.63
CA LEU A 21 3.48 -14.68 -3.56
C LEU A 21 3.24 -13.66 -2.43
N PHE A 22 4.08 -13.63 -1.39
CA PHE A 22 4.00 -12.67 -0.28
C PHE A 22 4.84 -11.40 -0.48
N MET A 23 5.57 -11.23 -1.60
CA MET A 23 6.09 -9.92 -1.99
C MET A 23 4.91 -9.04 -2.38
N GLY A 24 4.36 -8.32 -1.40
CA GLY A 24 3.20 -7.45 -1.59
C GLY A 24 3.45 -6.43 -2.70
N CYS A 25 2.82 -6.65 -3.85
CA CYS A 25 2.72 -5.62 -4.87
C CYS A 25 1.81 -4.51 -4.33
N ILE A 26 2.43 -3.39 -3.99
CA ILE A 26 1.73 -2.13 -3.75
C ILE A 26 0.98 -1.79 -5.05
N PRO A 27 -0.28 -1.32 -4.99
CA PRO A 27 -0.99 -0.89 -6.18
C PRO A 27 -0.14 0.10 -6.97
N ASN A 28 -0.08 -0.01 -8.29
CA ASN A 28 0.71 0.92 -9.12
C ASN A 28 -0.14 2.06 -9.72
N SER A 29 -1.45 2.09 -9.46
CA SER A 29 -2.39 3.08 -9.97
C SER A 29 -3.59 3.27 -9.04
N PHE A 30 -4.33 4.37 -9.20
CA PHE A 30 -5.58 4.61 -8.47
C PHE A 30 -6.61 3.50 -8.69
N ASP A 31 -6.81 3.05 -9.94
CA ASP A 31 -7.78 2.00 -10.23
C ASP A 31 -7.45 0.68 -9.55
N ASN A 32 -6.16 0.31 -9.51
CA ASN A 32 -5.71 -0.89 -8.82
C ASN A 32 -5.85 -0.75 -7.30
N ALA A 33 -5.60 0.44 -6.74
CA ALA A 33 -5.82 0.72 -5.33
C ALA A 33 -7.31 0.62 -4.98
N LYS A 34 -8.19 1.28 -5.76
CA LYS A 34 -9.65 1.23 -5.61
C LYS A 34 -10.17 -0.20 -5.64
N LYS A 35 -9.87 -0.93 -6.71
CA LYS A 35 -10.33 -2.32 -6.88
C LYS A 35 -9.92 -3.21 -5.71
N LYS A 36 -8.69 -3.04 -5.22
CA LYS A 36 -8.16 -3.78 -4.08
C LYS A 36 -8.88 -3.42 -2.78
N MET A 37 -8.92 -2.13 -2.43
CA MET A 37 -9.51 -1.68 -1.17
C MET A 37 -11.01 -1.98 -1.13
N ILE A 38 -11.74 -1.81 -2.24
CA ILE A 38 -13.16 -2.17 -2.32
C ILE A 38 -13.38 -3.67 -2.09
N ARG A 39 -12.55 -4.53 -2.68
CA ARG A 39 -12.60 -5.99 -2.42
C ARG A 39 -12.37 -6.31 -0.95
N LEU A 40 -11.56 -5.53 -0.26
CA LEU A 40 -11.29 -5.65 1.17
C LEU A 40 -12.37 -5.00 2.04
N GLY A 41 -13.50 -4.54 1.49
CA GLY A 41 -14.61 -3.99 2.26
C GLY A 41 -14.49 -2.50 2.58
N TYR A 42 -13.61 -1.79 1.88
CA TYR A 42 -13.53 -0.34 1.96
C TYR A 42 -14.46 0.30 0.91
N GLU A 43 -14.72 1.58 1.09
CA GLU A 43 -15.36 2.45 0.10
C GLU A 43 -14.53 3.69 -0.12
N VAL A 44 -14.64 4.26 -1.32
CA VAL A 44 -14.02 5.54 -1.65
C VAL A 44 -14.93 6.64 -1.15
N THR A 45 -14.39 7.50 -0.28
CA THR A 45 -15.13 8.63 0.32
C THR A 45 -14.77 9.96 -0.33
N GLU A 46 -13.54 10.09 -0.81
CA GLU A 46 -13.06 11.25 -1.55
C GLU A 46 -12.05 10.79 -2.60
N GLU A 47 -12.07 11.43 -3.77
CA GLU A 47 -11.12 11.20 -4.85
C GLU A 47 -10.86 12.52 -5.57
N ASP A 48 -9.59 12.92 -5.64
CA ASP A 48 -9.12 14.05 -6.42
C ASP A 48 -7.93 13.60 -7.26
N ILE A 49 -8.13 13.43 -8.56
CA ILE A 49 -7.11 12.94 -9.49
C ILE A 49 -6.75 14.07 -10.44
N TYR A 50 -5.44 14.35 -10.51
CA TYR A 50 -4.93 15.41 -11.36
C TYR A 50 -4.62 14.85 -12.76
N PRO A 51 -5.05 15.54 -13.84
CA PRO A 51 -4.71 15.15 -15.20
C PRO A 51 -3.20 15.12 -15.44
N GLU A 52 -2.48 16.01 -14.75
CA GLU A 52 -1.02 16.12 -14.76
C GLU A 52 -0.50 16.19 -13.33
N ALA A 53 0.75 15.77 -13.13
CA ALA A 53 1.37 15.84 -11.81
C ALA A 53 1.47 17.29 -11.34
N ASP A 54 1.17 17.56 -10.07
CA ASP A 54 1.34 18.88 -9.48
C ASP A 54 2.84 19.26 -9.37
N LYS A 55 3.12 20.47 -8.85
CA LYS A 55 4.50 20.96 -8.67
C LYS A 55 5.39 20.05 -7.79
N ASN A 56 4.79 19.20 -6.96
CA ASN A 56 5.45 18.26 -6.07
C ASN A 56 5.46 16.83 -6.64
N GLY A 57 4.91 16.62 -7.84
CA GLY A 57 4.80 15.32 -8.48
C GLY A 57 3.60 14.49 -8.01
N ALA A 58 2.66 15.04 -7.25
CA ALA A 58 1.44 14.34 -6.85
C ALA A 58 0.53 14.17 -8.07
N MET A 59 -0.01 12.96 -8.25
CA MET A 59 -0.96 12.59 -9.31
C MET A 59 -2.41 12.64 -8.81
N GLY A 60 -2.61 12.78 -7.50
CA GLY A 60 -3.91 12.81 -6.87
C GLY A 60 -3.94 12.14 -5.50
N ILE A 61 -5.10 12.20 -4.87
CA ILE A 61 -5.38 11.70 -3.53
C ILE A 61 -6.68 10.89 -3.59
N ILE A 62 -6.71 9.80 -2.83
CA ILE A 62 -7.90 9.00 -2.62
C ILE A 62 -8.08 8.67 -1.15
N GLN A 63 -9.30 8.84 -0.64
CA GLN A 63 -9.65 8.50 0.74
C GLN A 63 -10.55 7.26 0.78
N PHE A 64 -10.14 6.30 1.59
CA PHE A 64 -10.87 5.07 1.86
C PHE A 64 -11.41 5.06 3.28
N ALA A 65 -12.68 4.66 3.43
CA ALA A 65 -13.27 4.31 4.72
C ALA A 65 -13.64 2.83 4.72
N LYS A 66 -13.48 2.17 5.86
CA LYS A 66 -13.87 0.77 6.02
C LYS A 66 -15.35 0.71 6.42
N LYS A 67 -16.17 -0.05 5.67
CA LYS A 67 -17.65 -0.02 5.80
C LYS A 67 -18.16 -0.40 7.20
N ASP A 68 -17.47 -1.34 7.85
CA ASP A 68 -17.80 -1.87 9.17
C ASP A 68 -17.09 -1.14 10.32
N ASN A 69 -16.08 -0.30 10.03
CA ASN A 69 -15.37 0.48 11.04
C ASN A 69 -14.63 1.68 10.42
N VAL A 70 -15.27 2.85 10.35
CA VAL A 70 -14.70 4.05 9.70
C VAL A 70 -13.32 4.45 10.29
N ALA A 71 -13.04 4.12 11.56
CA ALA A 71 -11.74 4.39 12.19
C ALA A 71 -10.57 3.62 11.55
N GLU A 72 -10.87 2.59 10.75
CA GLU A 72 -9.88 1.82 9.98
C GLU A 72 -9.65 2.36 8.56
N GLY A 73 -10.01 3.61 8.27
CA GLY A 73 -9.76 4.24 6.96
C GLY A 73 -8.31 4.66 6.69
N CYS A 74 -8.06 5.12 5.47
CA CYS A 74 -6.82 5.77 5.08
C CYS A 74 -7.00 6.82 3.97
N LEU A 75 -6.06 7.76 3.90
CA LEU A 75 -5.86 8.69 2.80
C LEU A 75 -4.56 8.32 2.08
N ALA A 76 -4.63 8.09 0.77
CA ALA A 76 -3.51 7.65 -0.04
C ALA A 76 -3.25 8.64 -1.19
N CYS A 77 -2.02 9.16 -1.26
CA CYS A 77 -1.56 10.06 -2.31
C CYS A 77 -0.57 9.32 -3.22
N LEU A 78 -0.83 9.31 -4.53
CA LEU A 78 0.10 8.75 -5.51
C LEU A 78 0.97 9.85 -6.08
N TYR A 79 2.26 9.58 -6.22
CA TYR A 79 3.22 10.43 -6.90
C TYR A 79 3.64 9.81 -8.22
N ASN A 80 4.03 10.64 -9.18
CA ASN A 80 4.53 10.20 -10.48
C ASN A 80 5.85 9.42 -10.35
N THR A 81 6.64 9.68 -9.31
CA THR A 81 7.91 9.00 -9.03
C THR A 81 8.09 8.69 -7.55
N GLU A 82 8.85 7.64 -7.25
CA GLU A 82 9.23 7.32 -5.87
C GLU A 82 10.09 8.40 -5.22
N ALA A 83 10.87 9.13 -6.02
CA ALA A 83 11.72 10.23 -5.57
C ALA A 83 10.87 11.40 -5.08
N ASN A 84 9.80 11.74 -5.80
CA ASN A 84 8.86 12.78 -5.40
C ASN A 84 8.08 12.38 -4.13
N ALA A 85 7.63 11.11 -4.04
CA ALA A 85 7.04 10.59 -2.81
C ALA A 85 8.02 10.65 -1.63
N LYS A 86 9.30 10.34 -1.85
CA LYS A 86 10.33 10.41 -0.82
C LYS A 86 10.57 11.85 -0.37
N ALA A 87 10.74 12.79 -1.30
CA ALA A 87 10.92 14.20 -1.00
C ALA A 87 9.74 14.78 -0.21
N MET A 88 8.51 14.37 -0.53
CA MET A 88 7.33 14.79 0.22
C MET A 88 7.27 14.18 1.62
N LEU A 89 7.70 12.93 1.80
CA LEU A 89 7.80 12.32 3.13
C LEU A 89 8.94 12.92 3.96
N GLU A 90 10.05 13.37 3.38
CA GLU A 90 11.17 13.95 4.12
C GLU A 90 10.96 15.44 4.44
N SER A 91 10.27 16.17 3.55
CA SER A 91 9.90 17.58 3.76
C SER A 91 8.83 17.78 4.83
N THR A 92 8.14 16.71 5.21
CA THR A 92 7.19 16.70 6.32
C THR A 92 7.71 15.69 7.33
N LEU A 93 8.04 16.08 8.56
CA LEU A 93 8.74 15.21 9.54
C LEU A 93 8.22 13.75 9.60
N ASP A 94 9.16 12.81 9.76
CA ASP A 94 9.03 11.34 9.84
C ASP A 94 7.69 10.78 10.32
N THR A 95 7.24 9.65 9.76
CA THR A 95 6.22 8.71 10.29
C THR A 95 5.52 9.21 11.56
N ILE A 96 4.66 10.24 11.41
CA ILE A 96 4.14 10.92 12.60
C ILE A 96 3.07 9.98 13.14
N HIS A 97 3.25 9.50 14.37
CA HIS A 97 2.12 9.02 15.13
C HIS A 97 1.20 10.22 15.34
N LEU A 98 0.13 10.31 14.55
CA LEU A 98 -0.81 11.43 14.60
C LEU A 98 -1.77 11.33 15.82
N GLY A 99 -1.55 10.32 16.69
CA GLY A 99 -2.42 9.93 17.79
C GLY A 99 -3.25 8.69 17.44
N GLY A 100 -3.50 7.82 18.42
CA GLY A 100 -4.32 6.60 18.21
C GLY A 100 -3.63 5.54 17.33
N ASP A 101 -4.38 4.78 16.53
CA ASP A 101 -3.81 3.74 15.64
C ASP A 101 -3.38 4.29 14.25
N ILE A 102 -3.15 5.60 14.10
CA ILE A 102 -2.93 6.25 12.80
C ILE A 102 -1.44 6.51 12.54
N TYR A 103 -0.97 6.07 11.37
CA TYR A 103 0.41 6.21 10.91
C TYR A 103 0.47 6.77 9.50
N ARG A 104 1.59 7.42 9.17
CA ARG A 104 1.90 7.86 7.81
C ARG A 104 3.12 7.11 7.25
N VAL A 105 2.96 6.41 6.12
CA VAL A 105 4.00 5.54 5.56
C VAL A 105 4.12 5.71 4.04
N LYS A 106 5.34 5.59 3.50
CA LYS A 106 5.61 5.51 2.05
C LYS A 106 5.69 4.07 1.56
N TYR A 107 4.99 3.79 0.45
CA TYR A 107 5.04 2.52 -0.27
C TYR A 107 5.23 2.77 -1.76
N GLY A 108 6.43 2.53 -2.30
CA GLY A 108 6.76 2.88 -3.68
C GLY A 108 6.55 4.38 -3.93
N SER A 109 5.73 4.72 -4.92
CA SER A 109 5.32 6.11 -5.19
C SER A 109 4.10 6.58 -4.38
N TRP A 110 3.62 5.81 -3.40
CA TRP A 110 2.51 6.21 -2.53
C TRP A 110 3.00 6.79 -1.21
N ILE A 111 2.26 7.78 -0.70
CA ILE A 111 2.25 8.15 0.72
C ILE A 111 0.85 7.89 1.25
N ILE A 112 0.73 7.17 2.36
CA ILE A 112 -0.55 6.77 2.94
C ILE A 112 -0.57 7.18 4.39
N VAL A 113 -1.67 7.82 4.81
CA VAL A 113 -1.99 8.13 6.20
C VAL A 113 -3.21 7.32 6.59
N GLY A 114 -3.14 6.49 7.63
CA GLY A 114 -4.30 5.70 8.04
C GLY A 114 -4.01 4.75 9.18
N SER A 115 -4.99 3.91 9.51
CA SER A 115 -4.84 2.94 10.60
C SER A 115 -3.77 1.88 10.30
N THR A 116 -3.26 1.19 11.32
CA THR A 116 -2.37 0.03 11.10
C THR A 116 -3.02 -1.00 10.18
N ARG A 117 -4.34 -1.19 10.31
CA ARG A 117 -5.10 -2.13 9.48
C ARG A 117 -5.17 -1.66 8.02
N ALA A 118 -5.52 -0.41 7.79
CA ALA A 118 -5.61 0.18 6.46
C ALA A 118 -4.28 0.11 5.72
N LEU A 119 -3.18 0.40 6.40
CA LEU A 119 -1.83 0.34 5.82
C LEU A 119 -1.44 -1.09 5.45
N LYS A 120 -1.78 -2.07 6.29
CA LYS A 120 -1.56 -3.50 5.99
C LYS A 120 -2.38 -3.91 4.77
N ASP A 121 -3.68 -3.63 4.77
CA ASP A 121 -4.60 -3.96 3.67
C ASP A 121 -4.16 -3.29 2.36
N PHE A 122 -3.70 -2.03 2.41
CA PHE A 122 -3.17 -1.33 1.23
C PHE A 122 -1.86 -1.96 0.72
N LYS A 123 -0.99 -2.45 1.60
CA LYS A 123 0.30 -3.07 1.23
C LYS A 123 0.20 -4.54 0.80
N SER A 124 -0.52 -5.38 1.55
CA SER A 124 -0.51 -6.83 1.38
C SER A 124 -1.38 -7.29 0.20
N MET A 125 -0.94 -8.26 -0.59
CA MET A 125 -1.88 -9.00 -1.44
C MET A 125 -2.71 -9.89 -0.53
N PHE A 126 -4.01 -9.64 -0.38
CA PHE A 126 -5.12 -10.61 -0.30
C PHE A 126 -6.44 -9.83 -0.34
#